data_AF-A0A1S6YGE9-F1
#
_entry.id   AF-A0A1S6YGE9-F1
#
_cell.length_a   1.000
_cell.length_b   1.000
_cell.length_c   1.000
_cell.angle_alpha   90.00
_cell.angle_beta   90.00
_cell.angle_gamma   90.00
#
_symmetry.space_group_name_H-M   'P 1'
#
loop_
_entity.id
_entity.type
_entity.pdbx_description
1 polymer ?
#
loop_
_entity_poly.entity_id
_entity_poly.type
_entity_poly.pdbx_seq_one_letter_code
_entity_poly.pdbx_strand_id
1 'polypeptide(L)' 'VISHNKTLSAQLYREFKGFFPDNAVEYFVSYYDYYQPESYVPARDLYIEKDASINAEINRMRLSATFSLMERRDV' A
#
# COMPACT_ATOMS: atom_id res chain seq x y z
N VAL A 1 11.01 6.09 -1.54
CA VAL A 1 10.83 6.40 -2.99
C VAL A 1 9.35 6.32 -3.35
N ILE A 2 8.82 7.28 -4.11
CA ILE A 2 7.40 7.29 -4.54
C ILE A 2 7.32 6.86 -6.01
N SER A 3 6.33 6.02 -6.34
CA SER A 3 6.05 5.54 -7.70
C SER A 3 4.57 5.70 -8.01
N HIS A 4 4.25 5.91 -9.29
CA HIS A 4 2.88 6.18 -9.75
C HIS A 4 2.01 4.93 -9.92
N ASN A 5 2.58 3.72 -9.81
CA ASN A 5 1.83 2.48 -9.99
C ASN A 5 2.39 1.32 -9.14
N LYS A 6 1.53 0.33 -8.86
CA LYS A 6 1.84 -0.83 -8.00
C LYS A 6 2.92 -1.76 -8.60
N THR A 7 3.00 -1.85 -9.93
CA THR A 7 3.96 -2.75 -10.61
C THR A 7 5.38 -2.23 -10.45
N LEU A 8 5.60 -0.96 -10.80
CA LEU A 8 6.90 -0.30 -10.68
C LEU A 8 7.32 -0.18 -9.21
N SER A 9 6.38 0.10 -8.28
CA SER A 9 6.72 0.13 -6.86
C SER A 9 7.21 -1.23 -6.35
N ALA A 10 6.60 -2.33 -6.80
CA ALA A 10 7.03 -3.68 -6.42
C ALA A 10 8.41 -4.03 -7.02
N GLN A 11 8.68 -3.61 -8.26
CA GLN A 11 9.99 -3.77 -8.87
C GLN A 11 11.07 -3.04 -8.07
N LEU A 12 10.87 -1.74 -7.80
CA LEU A 12 11.80 -0.93 -7.02
C LEU A 12 12.05 -1.51 -5.62
N TYR A 13 11.00 -2.00 -4.94
CA TYR A 13 11.13 -2.65 -3.65
C TYR A 13 12.05 -3.89 -3.70
N ARG A 14 11.89 -4.74 -4.72
CA ARG A 14 12.74 -5.92 -4.92
C ARG A 14 14.19 -5.55 -5.22
N GLU A 15 14.40 -4.57 -6.10
CA GLU A 15 15.73 -4.09 -6.44
C GLU A 15 16.43 -3.49 -5.22
N PHE A 16 15.75 -2.63 -4.45
CA PHE A 16 16.32 -2.06 -3.23
C PHE A 16 16.62 -3.10 -2.16
N LYS A 17 15.79 -4.14 -2.00
CA LYS A 17 16.12 -5.28 -1.14
C LYS A 17 17.41 -5.98 -1.56
N GLY A 18 17.69 -6.05 -2.86
CA GLY A 18 18.94 -6.58 -3.40
C GLY A 18 20.14 -5.66 -3.17
N PHE A 19 19.95 -4.35 -3.31
CA PHE A 19 21.02 -3.37 -3.09
C PHE A 19 21.36 -3.15 -1.60
N PHE A 20 20.37 -3.28 -0.72
CA PHE A 20 20.51 -3.01 0.71
C PHE A 20 20.01 -4.21 1.54
N PRO A 21 20.75 -5.34 1.53
CA PRO A 21 20.32 -6.58 2.17
C PRO A 21 20.22 -6.48 3.70
N ASP A 22 21.04 -5.64 4.32
CA ASP A 22 21.12 -5.48 5.78
C ASP A 22 20.21 -4.36 6.31
N ASN A 23 19.66 -3.52 5.43
CA ASN A 23 18.83 -2.37 5.81
C ASN A 23 17.33 -2.65 5.77
N ALA A 24 16.56 -1.81 6.46
CA ALA A 24 15.09 -1.83 6.42
C ALA A 24 14.54 -1.24 5.12
N VAL A 25 14.55 -2.03 4.05
CA VAL A 25 13.76 -1.72 2.84
C VAL A 25 12.31 -2.15 3.08
N GLU A 26 11.38 -1.20 2.98
CA GLU A 26 9.96 -1.38 3.33
C GLU A 26 9.03 -1.09 2.15
N TYR A 27 7.80 -1.60 2.20
CA TYR A 27 6.81 -1.48 1.13
C TYR A 27 5.47 -0.93 1.64
N PHE A 28 5.07 0.23 1.11
CA PHE A 28 3.85 0.93 1.54
C PHE A 28 2.97 1.31 0.35
N VAL A 29 1.95 0.50 0.08
CA VAL A 29 0.93 0.74 -0.96
C VAL A 29 -0.47 0.60 -0.39
N SER A 30 -1.50 0.93 -1.18
CA SER A 30 -2.88 0.64 -0.79
C SER A 30 -3.05 -0.86 -0.57
N TYR A 31 -3.58 -1.20 0.61
CA TYR A 31 -3.84 -2.57 1.05
C TYR A 31 -5.21 -3.09 0.61
N TYR A 32 -5.95 -2.31 -0.18
CA TYR A 32 -7.17 -2.78 -0.79
C TYR A 32 -6.86 -3.51 -2.11
N ASP A 33 -7.37 -4.74 -2.22
CA ASP A 33 -7.42 -5.48 -3.50
C ASP A 33 -8.58 -5.00 -4.35
N TYR A 34 -9.71 -4.69 -3.69
CA TYR A 34 -10.89 -4.06 -4.25
C TYR A 34 -11.37 -2.95 -3.32
N TYR A 35 -11.74 -1.80 -3.89
CA TYR A 35 -12.30 -0.70 -3.11
C TYR A 35 -13.33 0.06 -3.95
N GLN A 36 -14.55 0.08 -3.45
CA GLN A 36 -15.65 0.89 -3.94
C GLN A 36 -16.00 1.91 -2.86
N PRO A 37 -15.84 3.22 -3.13
CA PRO A 37 -16.23 4.25 -2.19
C PRO A 37 -17.75 4.35 -2.11
N GLU A 38 -18.22 4.82 -0.95
CA GLU A 38 -19.59 5.31 -0.82
C GLU A 38 -19.80 6.50 -1.74
N SER A 39 -20.88 6.48 -2.52
CA SER A 39 -21.22 7.59 -3.41
C SER A 39 -22.71 7.65 -3.72
N TYR A 40 -23.15 8.82 -4.16
CA TYR A 40 -24.52 9.02 -4.65
C TYR A 40 -24.45 9.53 -6.09
N VAL A 41 -25.24 8.93 -6.98
CA VAL A 41 -25.34 9.28 -8.40
C VAL A 41 -26.70 9.93 -8.65
N PRO A 42 -26.79 11.29 -8.67
CA PRO A 42 -28.06 12.00 -8.70
C PRO A 42 -28.89 11.71 -9.96
N ALA A 43 -28.23 11.55 -11.11
CA ALA A 43 -28.89 11.29 -12.39
C ALA A 43 -29.70 9.97 -12.41
N ARG A 44 -29.44 9.07 -11.45
CA ARG A 44 -30.12 7.78 -11.33
C ARG A 44 -30.79 7.59 -9.97
N ASP A 45 -30.79 8.62 -9.12
CA ASP A 45 -31.18 8.53 -7.71
C ASP A 45 -30.60 7.27 -7.02
N LEU A 46 -29.33 6.99 -7.32
CA LEU A 46 -28.68 5.74 -6.88
C LEU A 46 -27.67 6.04 -5.79
N TYR A 47 -27.93 5.52 -4.60
CA TYR A 47 -26.93 5.41 -3.55
C TYR A 47 -26.12 4.12 -3.72
N ILE A 48 -24.81 4.26 -3.65
CA ILE A 48 -23.84 3.19 -3.78
C ILE A 48 -23.11 3.08 -2.45
N GLU A 49 -23.33 1.96 -1.75
CA GLU A 49 -22.65 1.67 -0.49
C GLU A 49 -21.16 1.41 -0.70
N LYS A 50 -20.39 1.67 0.36
CA LYS A 50 -18.97 1.31 0.42
C LYS A 50 -18.83 -0.20 0.48
N ASP A 51 -18.00 -0.74 -0.40
CA ASP A 51 -17.57 -2.14 -0.36
C ASP A 51 -16.05 -2.22 -0.57
N ALA A 52 -15.38 -3.12 0.14
CA ALA A 52 -13.94 -3.24 0.04
C ALA A 52 -13.44 -4.63 0.45
N SER A 53 -12.39 -5.08 -0.23
CA SER A 53 -11.61 -6.26 0.13
C SER A 53 -10.18 -5.87 0.49
N ILE A 54 -9.69 -6.42 1.59
CA ILE A 54 -8.40 -6.08 2.19
C ILE A 54 -7.40 -7.22 1.98
N ASN A 55 -6.21 -6.85 1.51
CA ASN A 55 -5.04 -7.71 1.47
C ASN A 55 -4.29 -7.67 2.82
N ALA A 56 -4.38 -8.77 3.57
CA ALA A 56 -3.75 -8.87 4.90
C ALA A 56 -2.21 -8.79 4.85
N GLU A 57 -1.59 -9.31 3.78
CA GLU A 57 -0.14 -9.26 3.62
C GLU A 57 0.36 -7.84 3.40
N ILE A 58 -0.27 -7.09 2.50
CA ILE A 58 0.08 -5.68 2.26
C ILE A 58 -0.18 -4.85 3.53
N ASN A 59 -1.25 -5.12 4.28
CA ASN A 59 -1.48 -4.44 5.54
C ASN A 59 -0.35 -4.67 6.55
N ARG A 60 0.14 -5.92 6.67
CA ARG A 60 1.30 -6.25 7.50
C ARG A 60 2.56 -5.50 7.05
N MET A 61 2.82 -5.42 5.74
CA MET A 61 3.96 -4.66 5.21
C MET A 61 3.87 -3.17 5.53
N ARG A 62 2.66 -2.57 5.47
CA ARG A 62 2.45 -1.17 5.85
C ARG A 62 2.77 -0.92 7.32
N LEU A 63 2.34 -1.82 8.21
CA LEU A 63 2.64 -1.74 9.63
C LEU A 63 4.15 -1.86 9.89
N SER A 64 4.83 -2.79 9.20
CA SER A 64 6.30 -2.91 9.22
C SER A 64 6.97 -1.59 8.83
N ALA A 65 6.53 -0.97 7.73
CA ALA A 65 7.09 0.29 7.25
C ALA A 65 6.97 1.41 8.29
N THR A 66 5.80 1.57 8.91
CA THR A 66 5.59 2.58 9.96
C THR A 66 6.40 2.30 11.22
N PHE A 67 6.56 1.02 11.59
CA PHE A 67 7.34 0.61 12.74
C PHE A 67 8.83 0.84 12.53
N SER A 68 9.36 0.43 11.39
CA SER A 68 10.76 0.65 11.02
C SER A 68 11.12 2.14 11.08
N LEU A 69 10.25 3.03 10.58
CA LEU A 69 10.47 4.49 10.67
C LEU A 69 10.59 5.03 12.10
N MET A 70 10.02 4.34 13.10
CA MET A 70 10.08 4.76 14.50
C MET A 70 11.27 4.17 15.24
N GLU A 71 11.60 2.91 14.96
CA GLU A 71 12.57 2.14 15.75
C GLU A 71 13.97 2.06 15.13
N ARG A 72 14.07 2.22 13.82
CA ARG A 72 15.31 2.01 13.07
C ARG A 72 15.87 3.32 12.56
N ARG A 73 17.20 3.42 12.52
CA ARG A 73 17.92 4.59 11.97
C ARG A 73 18.34 4.40 10.52
N ASP A 74 18.18 3.20 9.99
CA ASP A 74 18.68 2.77 8.69
C ASP A 74 17.55 2.61 7.66
N VAL A 75 16.55 3.49 7.78
CA VAL A 75 15.35 3.60 6.93
C VAL A 75 15.36 4.90 6.16
#